data_AF-A0A1H7WWZ4-F1
#
_entry.id   AF-A0A1H7WWZ4-F1
#
_cell.length_a   1.000
_cell.length_b   1.000
_cell.length_c   1.000
_cell.angle_alpha   90.00
_cell.angle_beta   90.00
_cell.angle_gamma   90.00
#
_symmetry.space_group_name_H-M   'P 1'
#
loop_
_entity.id
_entity.type
_entity.pdbx_description
1 polymer ?
#
loop_
_entity_poly.entity_id
_entity_poly.type
_entity_poly.pdbx_seq_one_letter_code
_entity_poly.pdbx_strand_id
1 'polypeptide(L)'
;MFECLQHGEQYTIEITSLGYFGKRQNIYIINDLGLITANLNSSSKVLTTYDIEELIRFELQLRDLQIGGCSTVDKFVLSNFNETFVTNDGTYSWQGYKQLLALFE
;
A
#
# COMPACT_ATOMS: atom_id res chain seq x y z
N MET A 1 5.03 -9.35 -3.50
CA MET A 1 5.73 -9.05 -2.24
C MET A 1 4.85 -9.38 -1.05
N PHE A 2 3.59 -8.93 -1.06
CA PHE A 2 2.62 -9.22 0.00
C PHE A 2 2.26 -10.71 0.12
N GLU A 3 2.07 -11.41 -1.01
CA GLU A 3 1.73 -12.85 -1.02
C GLU A 3 2.79 -13.74 -0.34
N CYS A 4 4.01 -13.22 -0.16
CA CYS A 4 5.11 -13.94 0.47
C CYS A 4 5.18 -13.72 1.99
N LEU A 5 4.28 -12.92 2.59
CA LEU A 5 4.36 -12.50 3.99
C LEU A 5 4.21 -13.68 4.97
N GLN A 6 5.33 -14.11 5.55
CA GLN A 6 5.41 -15.19 6.53
C GLN A 6 5.00 -14.71 7.93
N HIS A 7 4.82 -15.66 8.85
CA HIS A 7 4.59 -15.36 10.26
C HIS A 7 5.74 -14.53 10.85
N GLY A 8 5.39 -13.46 11.56
CA GLY A 8 6.34 -12.54 12.20
C GLY A 8 6.93 -11.51 11.24
N GLU A 9 6.60 -11.59 9.94
CA GLU A 9 7.02 -10.60 8.97
C GLU A 9 6.07 -9.40 8.92
N GLN A 10 6.65 -8.27 8.53
CA GLN A 10 5.94 -7.02 8.33
C GLN A 10 6.04 -6.59 6.87
N TYR A 11 4.94 -6.07 6.35
CA TYR A 11 4.85 -5.37 5.08
C TYR A 11 4.50 -3.91 5.33
N THR A 12 5.19 -2.99 4.66
CA THR A 12 4.98 -1.55 4.82
C THR A 12 4.61 -0.95 3.48
N ILE A 13 3.54 -0.14 3.47
CA ILE A 13 3.18 0.72 2.35
C ILE A 13 3.34 2.15 2.83
N GLU A 14 4.30 2.85 2.26
CA GLU A 14 4.43 4.29 2.44
C GLU A 14 3.90 5.01 1.20
N ILE A 15 3.08 6.03 1.45
CA ILE A 15 2.46 6.86 0.43
C ILE A 15 2.85 8.30 0.73
N THR A 16 3.55 8.92 -0.21
CA THR A 16 3.93 10.33 -0.13
C THR A 16 3.28 11.06 -1.31
N SER A 17 2.25 11.86 -1.02
CA SER A 17 1.66 12.71 -2.05
C SER A 17 2.44 14.02 -2.17
N LEU A 18 2.97 14.30 -3.36
CA LEU A 18 3.64 15.58 -3.68
C LEU A 18 2.65 16.67 -4.11
N GLY A 19 1.34 16.40 -4.06
CA GLY A 19 0.28 17.40 -4.27
C GLY A 19 0.16 18.41 -3.13
N TYR A 20 -0.87 19.28 -3.20
CA TYR A 20 -1.08 20.44 -2.34
C TYR A 20 -1.05 20.18 -0.81
N PHE A 21 -1.15 18.91 -0.38
CA PHE A 21 -1.25 18.55 1.03
C PHE A 21 -0.04 17.82 1.61
N GLY A 22 1.03 17.55 0.86
CA GLY A 22 2.34 17.10 1.39
C GLY A 22 2.28 16.13 2.57
N LYS A 23 1.43 15.11 2.50
CA LYS A 23 1.21 14.17 3.61
C LYS A 23 1.84 12.83 3.28
N ARG A 24 2.73 12.39 4.17
CA ARG A 24 3.24 11.02 4.20
C ARG A 24 2.34 10.19 5.09
N GLN A 25 1.91 9.03 4.60
CA GLN A 25 1.15 8.06 5.37
C GLN A 25 1.83 6.71 5.26
N ASN A 26 1.88 5.99 6.38
CA ASN A 26 2.45 4.67 6.45
C ASN A 26 1.36 3.70 6.89
N ILE A 27 1.16 2.65 6.10
CA ILE A 27 0.35 1.49 6.45
C ILE A 27 1.32 0.38 6.84
N TYR A 28 1.16 -0.16 8.05
CA TYR A 28 1.95 -1.29 8.54
C TYR A 28 1.08 -2.52 8.62
N ILE A 29 1.47 -3.57 7.91
CA ILE A 29 0.76 -4.84 7.88
C ILE A 29 1.64 -5.89 8.53
N ILE A 30 1.10 -6.60 9.52
CA ILE A 30 1.83 -7.59 10.32
C ILE A 30 1.07 -8.90 10.24
N ASN A 31 1.79 -10.01 10.04
CA ASN A 31 1.23 -11.36 10.13
C ASN A 31 1.57 -11.99 11.49
N ASP A 32 0.64 -11.96 12.44
CA ASP A 32 0.78 -12.60 13.75
C ASP A 32 -0.03 -13.89 13.83
N LEU A 33 0.66 -15.02 13.87
CA LEU A 33 0.09 -16.38 13.90
C LEU A 33 -1.02 -16.63 12.85
N GLY A 34 -0.89 -16.06 11.66
CA GLY A 34 -1.87 -16.18 10.58
C GLY A 34 -3.01 -15.14 10.62
N LEU A 35 -3.05 -14.30 11.66
CA LEU A 35 -3.91 -13.11 11.71
C LEU A 35 -3.15 -11.93 11.12
N ILE A 36 -3.55 -11.53 9.92
CA ILE A 36 -2.95 -10.39 9.25
C ILE A 36 -3.67 -9.12 9.68
N THR A 37 -2.93 -8.17 10.26
CA THR A 37 -3.47 -6.90 10.77
C THR A 37 -2.81 -5.74 10.07
N ALA A 38 -3.59 -4.81 9.53
CA ALA A 38 -3.12 -3.56 8.97
C ALA A 38 -3.35 -2.40 9.93
N ASN A 39 -2.39 -1.47 10.01
CA ASN A 39 -2.41 -0.31 10.88
C ASN A 39 -2.12 0.95 10.07
N LEU A 40 -2.98 1.95 10.23
CA LEU A 40 -2.83 3.27 9.62
C LEU A 40 -3.12 4.34 10.67
N ASN A 41 -2.12 5.13 11.05
CA ASN A 41 -2.21 6.13 12.11
C ASN A 41 -2.74 5.54 13.42
N SER A 42 -3.97 5.87 13.81
CA SER A 42 -4.64 5.37 15.03
C SER A 42 -5.70 4.29 14.73
N SER A 43 -5.85 3.91 13.47
CA SER A 43 -6.79 2.88 13.01
C SER A 43 -6.06 1.55 12.81
N SER A 44 -6.71 0.45 13.19
CA SER A 44 -6.22 -0.91 13.00
C SER A 44 -7.37 -1.79 12.50
N LYS A 45 -7.07 -2.72 11.60
CA LYS A 45 -8.05 -3.68 11.06
C LYS A 45 -7.41 -5.04 10.87
N VAL A 46 -8.11 -6.08 11.31
CA VAL A 46 -7.82 -7.46 10.93
C VAL A 46 -8.27 -7.67 9.49
N LEU A 47 -7.35 -8.04 8.62
CA LEU A 47 -7.59 -8.20 7.20
C LEU A 47 -8.33 -9.51 6.93
N THR A 48 -9.44 -9.39 6.23
CA THR A 48 -10.16 -10.52 5.66
C THR A 48 -9.46 -11.04 4.40
N THR A 49 -9.87 -12.21 3.91
CA THR A 49 -9.41 -12.72 2.61
C THR A 49 -9.67 -11.73 1.47
N TYR A 50 -10.80 -11.02 1.51
CA TYR A 50 -11.12 -9.99 0.53
C TYR A 50 -10.14 -8.80 0.61
N ASP A 51 -9.82 -8.33 1.82
CA ASP A 51 -8.87 -7.23 2.01
C ASP A 51 -7.46 -7.63 1.50
N ILE A 52 -7.07 -8.89 1.73
CA ILE A 52 -5.82 -9.46 1.22
C ILE A 52 -5.79 -9.47 -0.31
N GLU A 53 -6.86 -9.91 -0.96
CA GLU A 53 -6.97 -9.93 -2.42
C GLU A 53 -6.90 -8.51 -3.01
N GLU A 54 -7.53 -7.53 -2.37
CA GLU A 54 -7.47 -6.12 -2.80
C GLU A 54 -6.05 -5.54 -2.64
N LEU A 55 -5.31 -5.90 -1.59
CA LEU A 55 -3.90 -5.51 -1.42
C LEU A 55 -2.99 -6.13 -2.49
N ILE A 56 -3.21 -7.39 -2.83
CA ILE A 56 -2.47 -8.08 -3.89
C ILE A 56 -2.75 -7.40 -5.24
N ARG A 57 -4.03 -7.15 -5.54
CA ARG A 57 -4.45 -6.44 -6.76
C ARG A 57 -3.83 -5.05 -6.83
N PHE A 58 -3.83 -4.32 -5.72
CA PHE A 58 -3.19 -3.01 -5.63
C PHE A 58 -1.68 -3.09 -5.94
N GLU A 59 -0.95 -4.05 -5.38
CA GLU A 59 0.48 -4.25 -5.65
C GLU A 59 0.72 -4.56 -7.14
N LEU A 60 -0.09 -5.44 -7.74
CA LEU A 60 0.02 -5.80 -9.15
C LEU A 60 -0.24 -4.59 -10.06
N GLN A 61 -1.26 -3.79 -9.78
CA GLN A 61 -1.55 -2.56 -10.53
C GLN A 61 -0.42 -1.54 -10.41
N LEU A 62 0.15 -1.36 -9.22
CA LEU A 62 1.31 -0.48 -9.01
C LEU A 62 2.53 -0.89 -9.84
N ARG A 63 2.74 -2.19 -10.02
CA ARG A 63 3.87 -2.72 -10.78
C ARG A 63 3.68 -2.61 -12.28
N ASP A 64 2.43 -2.67 -12.76
CA ASP A 64 2.06 -2.51 -14.17
C ASP A 64 1.83 -1.03 -14.56
N LEU A 65 1.98 -0.12 -13.60
CA LEU A 65 1.66 1.28 -13.77
C LEU A 65 2.63 1.94 -14.76
N GLN A 66 2.10 2.35 -15.91
CA GLN A 66 2.88 3.12 -16.87
C GLN A 66 3.08 4.55 -16.37
N ILE A 67 4.29 5.08 -16.56
CA ILE A 67 4.65 6.44 -16.14
C ILE A 67 3.73 7.45 -16.84
N GLY A 68 2.86 8.10 -16.06
CA GLY A 68 1.99 9.18 -16.52
C GLY A 68 2.70 10.54 -16.59
N GLY A 69 2.01 11.54 -17.13
CA GLY A 69 2.52 12.92 -17.32
C GLY A 69 1.95 13.97 -16.36
N CYS A 70 1.39 13.56 -15.22
CA CYS A 70 0.79 14.49 -14.24
C CYS A 70 1.85 15.26 -13.45
N SER A 71 1.53 16.51 -13.08
CA SER A 71 2.35 17.35 -12.20
C SER A 71 2.23 16.98 -10.72
N THR A 72 1.14 16.31 -10.33
CA THR A 72 0.96 15.74 -8.99
C THR A 72 1.35 14.28 -9.04
N VAL A 73 2.38 13.93 -8.27
CA VAL A 73 2.96 12.59 -8.27
C VAL A 73 2.85 12.02 -6.86
N ASP A 74 2.18 10.88 -6.73
CA ASP A 74 2.16 10.10 -5.50
C ASP A 74 3.30 9.09 -5.53
N LYS A 75 4.21 9.17 -4.57
CA LYS A 75 5.29 8.20 -4.42
C LYS A 75 4.83 7.06 -3.52
N PHE A 76 5.00 5.84 -4.00
CA PHE A 76 4.74 4.62 -3.25
C PHE A 76 6.05 3.90 -2.95
N VAL A 77 6.21 3.48 -1.70
CA VAL A 77 7.28 2.58 -1.27
C VAL A 77 6.64 1.37 -0.61
N LEU A 78 6.79 0.21 -1.24
CA LEU A 78 6.34 -1.08 -0.73
C LEU A 78 7.56 -1.84 -0.23
N SER A 79 7.54 -2.32 1.01
CA SER A 79 8.68 -3.07 1.54
C SER A 79 8.25 -4.21 2.47
N ASN A 80 9.03 -5.29 2.45
CA ASN A 80 9.06 -6.31 3.49
C ASN A 80 10.51 -6.54 3.94
N PHE A 81 10.78 -7.63 4.65
CA PHE A 81 12.14 -7.98 5.08
C PHE A 81 13.11 -8.28 3.92
N ASN A 82 12.61 -8.74 2.77
CA ASN A 82 13.43 -9.23 1.67
C ASN A 82 13.62 -8.21 0.54
N GLU A 83 12.60 -7.41 0.24
CA GLU A 83 12.58 -6.52 -0.92
C GLU A 83 11.94 -5.17 -0.61
N THR A 84 12.36 -4.15 -1.38
CA THR A 84 11.74 -2.82 -1.41
C THR A 84 11.48 -2.43 -2.86
N PHE A 85 10.23 -2.07 -3.16
CA PHE A 85 9.78 -1.58 -4.45
C PHE A 85 9.37 -0.11 -4.31
N VAL A 86 9.85 0.72 -5.22
CA VAL A 86 9.56 2.17 -5.23
C VAL A 86 9.01 2.53 -6.58
N THR A 87 7.86 3.18 -6.61
CA THR A 87 7.29 3.73 -7.84
C THR A 87 6.61 5.06 -7.59
N ASN A 88 6.33 5.76 -8.67
CA ASN A 88 5.68 7.06 -8.68
C ASN A 88 4.45 6.95 -9.57
N ASP A 89 3.28 7.26 -9.04
CA ASP A 89 2.08 7.43 -9.84
C ASP A 89 1.94 8.90 -10.27
N GLY A 90 2.02 9.12 -11.56
CA GLY A 90 1.74 10.39 -12.21
C GLY A 90 0.49 10.31 -13.11
N THR A 91 -0.47 9.44 -12.81
CA THR A 91 -1.70 9.28 -13.56
C THR A 91 -2.90 9.88 -12.80
N TYR A 92 -3.78 10.61 -13.48
CA TYR A 92 -5.00 11.13 -12.84
C TYR A 92 -6.10 10.07 -12.67
N SER A 93 -6.01 8.97 -13.42
CA SER A 93 -7.07 7.98 -13.56
C SER A 93 -6.97 6.82 -12.57
N TRP A 94 -5.77 6.52 -12.08
CA TRP A 94 -5.60 5.46 -11.10
C TRP A 94 -5.87 5.99 -9.70
N GLN A 95 -6.75 5.32 -8.95
CA GLN A 95 -7.19 5.75 -7.61
C GLN A 95 -6.81 4.72 -6.55
N GLY A 96 -5.66 4.05 -6.71
CA GLY A 96 -5.22 2.97 -5.82
C GLY A 96 -5.11 3.41 -4.35
N TYR A 97 -4.71 4.66 -4.10
CA TYR A 97 -4.70 5.24 -2.75
C TYR A 97 -6.07 5.20 -2.05
N LYS A 98 -7.16 5.49 -2.77
CA LYS A 98 -8.51 5.47 -2.18
C LYS A 98 -8.93 4.06 -1.80
N GLN A 99 -8.59 3.07 -2.64
CA GLN A 99 -8.87 1.66 -2.36
C GLN A 99 -8.13 1.18 -1.11
N LEU A 100 -6.87 1.58 -0.94
CA LEU A 100 -6.12 1.31 0.28
C LEU A 100 -6.74 1.94 1.53
N LEU A 101 -7.19 3.19 1.44
CA LEU A 101 -7.82 3.85 2.58
C LEU A 101 -9.19 3.26 2.94
N ALA A 102 -9.95 2.83 1.95
CA ALA A 102 -11.24 2.16 2.15
C ALA A 102 -11.11 0.86 2.95
N LEU A 103 -9.90 0.28 3.06
CA LEU A 103 -9.66 -0.82 3.99
C LEU A 103 -9.95 -0.41 5.44
N PHE A 104 -9.83 0.86 5.82
CA PHE A 104 -9.92 1.35 7.20
C PHE A 104 -11.24 2.07 7.55
N GLU A 105 -12.20 2.12 6.62
CA GLU A 105 -13.54 2.70 6.80
C GLU A 105 -14.59 1.61 7.06
#